data_AF-A0A3P6EWG1-F1
#
_entry.id   AF-A0A3P6EWG1-F1
#
_cell.length_a   1.000
_cell.length_b   1.000
_cell.length_c   1.000
_cell.angle_alpha   90.00
_cell.angle_beta   90.00
_cell.angle_gamma   90.00
#
_symmetry.space_group_name_H-M   'P 1'
#
loop_
_entity.id
_entity.type
_entity.pdbx_description
1 polymer ?
#
loop_
_entity_poly.entity_id
_entity_poly.type
_entity_poly.pdbx_seq_one_letter_code
_entity_poly.pdbx_strand_id
1 'polypeptide(L)'
;MKRSVRPLFSAVLFCFLAATLICRVAIRRRSFSFISAIAELGSTSGFMTAEEVAFNETLLEFAAVDPGEPKFNQEVDLISDYDNTRRSHRRYFSSMATPIGGKRRSRRYVPSKFPVTNLRSSLQVSRYWSEFKRNLRLWTRAKKAYEPRIILDLIRLIKNPIDSRQNGAVSVSRYSSCAVVGNSGTLLTSQYGDVIDKHEIVIRLNNAKTQSFEKKVGSKTSVSFINSNILHQCARRERCHCHPYGDSVPIVMYICQPIHVLDYTVCKPSHKAPLVITDPRFDVLCARIVKYYSVKKFLEEKRAEGFGDWSKGHEGSLFHYSSGMQAVMLAVGVCERVSLFGFGKLNLTKHHYHTNQKAELKLHDYEAEYRLYHDLENNPRAVPFLPKAFEIPSVKVYH
;
A
#
# COMPACT_ATOMS: atom_id res chain seq x y z
N MET A 1 48.38 62.37 -29.17
CA MET A 1 47.22 61.62 -29.69
C MET A 1 47.48 60.11 -29.58
N LYS A 2 46.86 59.41 -28.63
CA LYS A 2 46.76 57.95 -28.62
C LYS A 2 45.33 57.60 -28.20
N ARG A 3 44.47 57.29 -29.18
CA ARG A 3 43.08 56.85 -28.96
C ARG A 3 43.09 55.42 -28.42
N SER A 4 42.38 55.20 -27.32
CA SER A 4 42.21 53.91 -26.65
C SER A 4 41.34 52.97 -27.51
N VAL A 5 41.92 51.88 -28.01
CA VAL A 5 41.29 50.87 -28.89
C VAL A 5 40.51 49.78 -28.09
N ARG A 6 40.21 50.02 -26.81
CA ARG A 6 39.59 49.01 -25.93
C ARG A 6 38.12 48.63 -26.21
N PRO A 7 37.23 49.49 -26.74
CA PRO A 7 35.84 49.06 -26.98
C PRO A 7 35.69 48.25 -28.28
N LEU A 8 36.52 48.49 -29.28
CA LEU A 8 36.50 47.75 -30.56
C LEU A 8 36.99 46.30 -30.40
N PHE A 9 38.02 46.08 -29.60
CA PHE A 9 38.55 44.74 -29.35
C PHE A 9 37.54 43.84 -28.62
N SER A 10 36.77 44.41 -27.68
CA SER A 10 35.76 43.68 -26.91
C SER A 10 34.55 43.30 -27.79
N ALA A 11 34.14 44.18 -28.71
CA ALA A 11 33.07 43.88 -29.66
C ALA A 11 33.48 42.80 -30.67
N VAL A 12 34.71 42.86 -31.20
CA VAL A 12 35.23 41.84 -32.11
C VAL A 12 35.32 40.47 -31.43
N LEU A 13 35.77 40.41 -30.16
CA LEU A 13 35.84 39.17 -29.40
C LEU A 13 34.44 38.56 -29.17
N PHE A 14 33.44 39.39 -28.88
CA PHE A 14 32.05 38.93 -28.69
C PHE A 14 31.44 38.39 -29.99
N CYS A 15 31.68 39.06 -31.12
CA CYS A 15 31.26 38.58 -32.44
C CYS A 15 31.93 37.24 -32.81
N PHE A 16 33.21 37.07 -32.46
CA PHE A 16 33.94 35.81 -32.71
C PHE A 16 33.40 34.65 -31.86
N LEU A 17 33.06 34.90 -30.59
CA LEU A 17 32.45 33.92 -29.70
C LEU A 17 31.02 33.56 -30.14
N ALA A 18 30.23 34.53 -30.60
CA ALA A 18 28.90 34.27 -31.14
C ALA A 18 28.96 33.45 -32.44
N ALA A 19 29.88 33.78 -33.36
CA ALA A 19 30.06 33.05 -34.60
C ALA A 19 30.53 31.60 -34.37
N THR A 20 31.44 31.37 -33.41
CA THR A 20 31.89 30.02 -33.05
C THR A 20 30.78 29.19 -32.39
N LEU A 21 29.91 29.80 -31.57
CA LEU A 21 28.74 29.12 -31.01
C LEU A 21 27.73 28.75 -32.10
N ILE A 22 27.44 29.66 -33.04
CA ILE A 22 26.54 29.41 -34.17
C ILE A 22 27.09 28.32 -35.08
N CYS A 23 28.40 28.34 -35.41
CA CYS A 23 29.04 27.26 -36.17
C CYS A 23 28.98 25.91 -35.44
N ARG A 24 29.19 25.88 -34.11
CA ARG A 24 29.07 24.64 -33.32
C ARG A 24 27.65 24.09 -33.30
N VAL A 25 26.63 24.95 -33.21
CA VAL A 25 25.21 24.55 -33.28
C VAL A 25 24.84 24.08 -34.69
N ALA A 26 25.34 24.75 -35.73
CA ALA A 26 25.10 24.38 -37.13
C ALA A 26 25.78 23.04 -37.49
N ILE A 27 27.00 22.78 -37.00
CA ILE A 27 27.69 21.50 -37.15
C ILE A 27 26.96 20.39 -36.37
N ARG A 28 26.54 20.63 -35.11
CA ARG A 28 25.72 19.66 -34.36
C ARG A 28 24.39 19.33 -35.04
N ARG A 29 23.71 20.32 -35.65
CA ARG A 29 22.46 20.10 -36.39
C ARG A 29 22.68 19.40 -37.74
N ARG A 30 23.79 19.66 -38.45
CA ARG A 30 24.13 18.95 -39.70
C ARG A 30 24.59 17.51 -39.46
N SER A 31 25.30 17.22 -38.37
CA SER A 31 25.69 15.86 -38.00
C SER A 31 24.52 14.98 -37.54
N PHE A 32 23.38 15.57 -37.17
CA PHE A 32 22.18 14.85 -36.72
C PHE A 32 21.18 14.50 -37.84
N SER A 33 21.40 14.98 -39.07
CA SER A 33 20.44 14.82 -40.19
C SER A 33 20.92 13.94 -41.34
N PHE A 34 22.15 13.41 -41.32
CA PHE A 34 22.66 12.57 -42.42
C PHE A 34 22.93 11.11 -42.03
N ILE A 35 23.04 10.80 -40.73
CA ILE A 35 23.21 9.42 -40.24
C ILE A 35 21.85 8.76 -39.94
N SER A 36 20.82 9.55 -39.67
CA SER A 36 19.43 9.08 -39.47
C SER A 36 18.69 8.76 -40.76
N ALA A 37 19.12 9.30 -41.91
CA ALA A 37 18.46 9.08 -43.21
C ALA A 37 18.98 7.85 -43.99
N ILE A 38 20.10 7.26 -43.58
CA ILE A 38 20.65 6.03 -44.20
C ILE A 38 20.26 4.76 -43.40
N ALA A 39 19.73 4.92 -42.19
CA ALA A 39 19.21 3.81 -41.38
C ALA A 39 17.77 3.36 -41.76
N GLU A 40 17.05 4.14 -42.59
CA GLU A 40 15.67 3.83 -43.01
C GLU A 40 15.55 3.11 -44.36
N LEU A 41 16.64 2.63 -44.97
CA LEU A 41 16.58 1.96 -46.29
C LEU A 41 17.32 0.63 -46.40
N GLY A 42 17.64 -0.03 -45.28
CA GLY A 42 18.24 -1.36 -45.35
C GLY A 42 18.28 -2.10 -44.02
N SER A 43 17.19 -2.77 -43.66
CA SER A 43 17.19 -4.13 -43.12
C SER A 43 15.79 -4.50 -42.67
N THR A 44 15.07 -5.18 -43.56
CA THR A 44 13.96 -6.07 -43.22
C THR A 44 14.50 -7.23 -42.39
N SER A 45 14.61 -7.01 -41.08
CA SER A 45 14.70 -8.08 -40.08
C SER A 45 13.91 -7.61 -38.87
N GLY A 46 12.68 -8.09 -38.76
CA GLY A 46 11.73 -7.71 -37.71
C GLY A 46 12.30 -8.01 -36.32
N PHE A 47 12.85 -6.98 -35.68
CA PHE A 47 12.85 -6.90 -34.23
C PHE A 47 11.44 -6.52 -33.82
N MET A 48 10.67 -7.50 -33.35
CA MET A 48 9.42 -7.22 -32.64
C MET A 48 9.79 -6.45 -31.37
N THR A 49 9.70 -5.13 -31.42
CA THR A 49 9.61 -4.31 -30.21
C THR A 49 8.40 -4.81 -29.44
N ALA A 50 8.62 -5.27 -28.19
CA ALA A 50 7.53 -5.68 -27.32
C ALA A 50 6.47 -4.59 -27.31
N GLU A 51 5.26 -4.93 -27.78
CA GLU A 51 4.12 -4.03 -27.88
C GLU A 51 3.92 -3.37 -26.50
N GLU A 52 4.05 -2.04 -26.44
CA GLU A 52 3.85 -1.31 -25.20
C GLU A 52 2.38 -1.46 -24.81
N VAL A 53 2.10 -2.04 -23.64
CA VAL A 53 0.72 -2.25 -23.19
C VAL A 53 0.06 -0.89 -22.97
N ALA A 54 -0.84 -0.53 -23.88
CA ALA A 54 -1.62 0.70 -23.77
C ALA A 54 -2.78 0.48 -22.79
N PHE A 55 -2.73 1.16 -21.65
CA PHE A 55 -3.83 1.16 -20.69
C PHE A 55 -4.91 2.17 -21.09
N ASN A 56 -6.16 1.88 -20.74
CA ASN A 56 -7.24 2.84 -20.88
C ASN A 56 -7.04 4.00 -19.87
N GLU A 57 -6.69 5.19 -20.37
CA GLU A 57 -6.37 6.35 -19.54
C GLU A 57 -7.55 6.78 -18.65
N THR A 58 -8.78 6.78 -19.17
CA THR A 58 -9.98 7.12 -18.37
C THR A 58 -10.16 6.17 -17.19
N LEU A 59 -9.88 4.87 -17.40
CA LEU A 59 -9.93 3.87 -16.34
C LEU A 59 -8.82 4.10 -15.30
N LEU A 60 -7.61 4.45 -15.73
CA LEU A 60 -6.50 4.79 -14.83
C LEU A 60 -6.82 6.04 -13.98
N GLU A 61 -7.33 7.09 -14.61
CA GLU A 61 -7.74 8.33 -13.93
C GLU A 61 -8.82 8.05 -12.88
N PHE A 62 -9.85 7.26 -13.23
CA PHE A 62 -10.89 6.92 -12.28
C PHE A 62 -10.36 6.06 -11.13
N ALA A 63 -9.51 5.06 -11.43
CA ALA A 63 -8.87 4.22 -10.42
C ALA A 63 -7.91 5.00 -9.50
N ALA A 64 -7.37 6.13 -9.95
CA ALA A 64 -6.49 6.99 -9.17
C ALA A 64 -7.19 7.75 -8.03
N VAL A 65 -8.52 7.92 -8.12
CA VAL A 65 -9.33 8.64 -7.12
C VAL A 65 -9.62 7.75 -5.91
N ASP A 66 -9.28 8.21 -4.69
CA ASP A 66 -9.63 7.55 -3.43
C ASP A 66 -10.99 8.07 -2.91
N PRO A 67 -12.09 7.30 -3.02
CA PRO A 67 -13.40 7.74 -2.53
C PRO A 67 -13.46 7.86 -1.00
N GLY A 68 -12.52 7.27 -0.27
CA GLY A 68 -12.41 7.32 1.19
C GLY A 68 -11.64 8.54 1.71
N GLU A 69 -10.93 9.27 0.84
CA GLU A 69 -10.05 10.38 1.24
C GLU A 69 -10.75 11.49 2.05
N PRO A 70 -11.97 11.96 1.71
CA PRO A 70 -12.64 13.00 2.48
C PRO A 70 -12.91 12.59 3.93
N LYS A 71 -13.43 11.37 4.13
CA LYS A 71 -13.71 10.81 5.45
C LYS A 71 -12.42 10.61 6.24
N PHE A 72 -11.38 10.12 5.57
CA PHE A 72 -10.06 9.95 6.16
C PHE A 72 -9.48 11.28 6.67
N ASN A 73 -9.54 12.36 5.87
CA ASN A 73 -9.06 13.68 6.27
C ASN A 73 -9.85 14.21 7.47
N GLN A 74 -11.17 14.04 7.47
CA GLN A 74 -12.02 14.41 8.61
C GLN A 74 -11.61 13.69 9.90
N GLU A 75 -11.33 12.39 9.84
CA GLU A 75 -10.86 11.63 11.00
C GLU A 75 -9.51 12.12 11.52
N VAL A 76 -8.57 12.43 10.62
CA VAL A 76 -7.25 13.00 10.98
C VAL A 76 -7.39 14.36 11.65
N ASP A 77 -8.27 15.23 11.14
CA ASP A 77 -8.51 16.56 11.71
C ASP A 77 -9.12 16.44 13.12
N LEU A 78 -10.12 15.58 13.29
CA LEU A 78 -10.74 15.31 14.60
C LEU A 78 -9.72 14.80 15.64
N ILE A 79 -8.81 13.92 15.23
CA ILE A 79 -7.74 13.41 16.10
C ILE A 79 -6.74 14.52 16.43
N SER A 80 -6.38 15.34 15.43
CA SER A 80 -5.41 16.44 15.59
C SER A 80 -5.93 17.54 16.51
N ASP A 81 -7.24 17.83 16.46
CA ASP A 81 -7.92 18.85 17.26
C ASP A 81 -8.34 18.40 18.66
N TYR A 82 -8.07 17.14 19.02
CA TYR A 82 -8.43 16.58 20.32
C TYR A 82 -7.86 17.37 21.51
N ASP A 83 -6.64 17.91 21.39
CA ASP A 83 -6.04 18.74 22.44
C ASP A 83 -6.71 20.14 22.56
N ASN A 84 -7.20 20.68 21.43
CA ASN A 84 -7.81 22.02 21.35
C ASN A 84 -9.26 22.04 21.83
N THR A 85 -10.04 21.02 21.48
CA THR A 85 -11.41 20.81 21.97
C THR A 85 -11.48 20.63 23.49
N ARG A 86 -10.43 20.09 24.12
CA ARG A 86 -10.34 20.04 25.58
C ARG A 86 -10.04 21.40 26.21
N ARG A 87 -9.21 22.24 25.56
CA ARG A 87 -8.92 23.61 26.02
C ARG A 87 -10.14 24.54 25.91
N SER A 88 -10.99 24.36 24.90
CA SER A 88 -12.25 25.09 24.79
C SER A 88 -13.27 24.61 25.83
N HIS A 89 -13.40 23.30 26.06
CA HIS A 89 -14.26 22.78 27.12
C HIS A 89 -13.79 23.20 28.53
N ARG A 90 -12.48 23.21 28.82
CA ARG A 90 -11.96 23.70 30.11
C ARG A 90 -12.21 25.20 30.31
N ARG A 91 -12.14 26.00 29.23
CA ARG A 91 -12.47 27.44 29.26
C ARG A 91 -13.97 27.68 29.42
N TYR A 92 -14.81 26.87 28.76
CA TYR A 92 -16.27 26.99 28.85
C TYR A 92 -16.81 26.61 30.24
N PHE A 93 -16.22 25.60 30.90
CA PHE A 93 -16.56 25.24 32.28
C PHE A 93 -16.01 26.24 33.32
N SER A 94 -14.89 26.91 33.04
CA SER A 94 -14.40 28.03 33.86
C SER A 94 -15.26 29.29 33.72
N SER A 95 -16.01 29.44 32.62
CA SER A 95 -16.89 30.59 32.37
C SER A 95 -18.38 30.30 32.66
N MET A 96 -18.74 29.09 33.10
CA MET A 96 -20.11 28.68 33.46
C MET A 96 -20.27 28.39 34.96
N ALA A 97 -19.49 29.06 35.80
CA ALA A 97 -19.79 29.21 37.23
C ALA A 97 -20.69 30.45 37.45
N THR A 98 -21.86 30.45 36.82
CA THR A 98 -22.99 31.30 37.18
C THR A 98 -24.29 30.54 36.86
N PRO A 99 -25.19 30.33 37.83
CA PRO A 99 -26.45 29.66 37.55
C PRO A 99 -27.43 30.69 37.01
N ILE A 100 -28.04 30.46 35.84
CA ILE A 100 -29.40 30.91 35.49
C ILE A 100 -29.85 30.14 34.25
N GLY A 101 -31.12 29.71 34.29
CA GLY A 101 -31.73 28.68 33.45
C GLY A 101 -31.68 28.90 31.95
N GLY A 102 -31.62 27.79 31.21
CA GLY A 102 -31.52 27.78 29.75
C GLY A 102 -32.30 26.62 29.12
N LYS A 103 -33.23 26.98 28.24
CA LYS A 103 -34.04 26.10 27.39
C LYS A 103 -33.16 25.11 26.61
N ARG A 104 -33.56 23.83 26.66
CA ARG A 104 -32.98 22.72 25.88
C ARG A 104 -33.16 22.95 24.38
N ARG A 105 -32.07 23.26 23.67
CA ARG A 105 -31.99 23.04 22.21
C ARG A 105 -31.30 21.70 21.94
N SER A 106 -31.99 20.86 21.18
CA SER A 106 -31.62 19.50 20.79
C SER A 106 -30.21 19.42 20.19
N ARG A 107 -29.31 18.72 20.88
CA ARG A 107 -28.00 18.31 20.34
C ARG A 107 -28.25 17.10 19.43
N ARG A 108 -27.98 17.26 18.13
CA ARG A 108 -27.75 16.13 17.22
C ARG A 108 -26.54 15.35 17.75
N TYR A 109 -26.81 14.26 18.43
CA TYR A 109 -25.84 13.27 18.89
C TYR A 109 -25.34 12.51 17.67
N VAL A 110 -24.14 12.83 17.20
CA VAL A 110 -23.38 11.94 16.30
C VAL A 110 -22.72 10.92 17.22
N PRO A 111 -23.10 9.63 17.19
CA PRO A 111 -22.41 8.63 17.99
C PRO A 111 -21.01 8.45 17.38
N SER A 112 -19.98 9.04 18.00
CA SER A 112 -18.63 8.61 17.69
C SER A 112 -18.50 7.17 18.19
N LYS A 113 -18.37 6.19 17.28
CA LYS A 113 -17.96 4.82 17.64
C LYS A 113 -16.56 4.75 18.29
N PHE A 114 -15.89 5.88 18.50
CA PHE A 114 -14.57 5.99 19.12
C PHE A 114 -14.65 6.83 20.40
N PRO A 115 -14.52 6.24 21.59
CA PRO A 115 -14.24 7.02 22.78
C PRO A 115 -12.75 7.40 22.75
N VAL A 116 -12.38 8.35 21.89
CA VAL A 116 -11.12 9.11 21.99
C VAL A 116 -11.00 9.72 23.40
N THR A 117 -12.16 9.94 24.05
CA THR A 117 -12.34 10.37 25.45
C THR A 117 -11.72 9.44 26.50
N ASN A 118 -11.52 8.15 26.22
CA ASN A 118 -10.89 7.19 27.14
C ASN A 118 -9.38 7.03 26.93
N LEU A 119 -8.77 7.70 25.95
CA LEU A 119 -7.35 7.56 25.64
C LEU A 119 -6.42 8.16 26.71
N ARG A 120 -6.93 9.00 27.62
CA ARG A 120 -6.10 9.69 28.63
C ARG A 120 -6.16 9.11 30.03
N SER A 121 -6.98 8.08 30.29
CA SER A 121 -7.09 7.50 31.63
C SER A 121 -5.93 6.56 31.99
N SER A 122 -5.09 6.14 31.02
CA SER A 122 -3.83 5.44 31.32
C SER A 122 -2.63 6.37 31.13
N LEU A 123 -1.79 6.47 32.17
CA LEU A 123 -0.51 7.19 32.14
C LEU A 123 0.36 6.78 30.93
N GLN A 124 0.25 5.52 30.50
CA GLN A 124 0.97 4.97 29.35
C GLN A 124 0.62 5.69 28.03
N VAL A 125 -0.66 5.88 27.70
CA VAL A 125 -1.03 6.52 26.41
C VAL A 125 -0.61 7.98 26.36
N SER A 126 -0.61 8.68 27.50
CA SER A 126 -0.15 10.08 27.58
C SER A 126 1.33 10.22 27.20
N ARG A 127 2.16 9.22 27.51
CA ARG A 127 3.61 9.20 27.21
C ARG A 127 3.88 9.12 25.70
N TYR A 128 3.07 8.37 24.97
CA TYR A 128 3.25 8.17 23.52
C TYR A 128 2.57 9.23 22.66
N TRP A 129 1.81 10.16 23.25
CA TRP A 129 0.96 11.11 22.51
C TRP A 129 1.74 12.01 21.55
N SER A 130 2.89 12.54 21.97
CA SER A 130 3.74 13.40 21.12
C SER A 130 4.31 12.64 19.93
N GLU A 131 4.78 11.41 20.17
CA GLU A 131 5.30 10.53 19.12
C GLU A 131 4.19 10.12 18.15
N PHE A 132 3.04 9.72 18.68
CA PHE A 132 1.85 9.41 17.89
C PHE A 132 1.47 10.56 16.96
N LYS A 133 1.35 11.79 17.47
CA LYS A 133 1.01 12.97 16.63
C LYS A 133 2.03 13.21 15.53
N ARG A 134 3.34 13.03 15.82
CA ARG A 134 4.39 13.14 14.81
C ARG A 134 4.24 12.06 13.74
N ASN A 135 4.09 10.80 14.16
CA ASN A 135 3.97 9.66 13.27
C ASN A 135 2.70 9.75 12.41
N LEU A 136 1.57 10.15 12.98
CA LEU A 136 0.33 10.39 12.26
C LEU A 136 0.49 11.47 11.19
N ARG A 137 1.13 12.61 11.53
CA ARG A 137 1.38 13.68 10.54
C ARG A 137 2.26 13.21 9.39
N LEU A 138 3.33 12.48 9.68
CA LEU A 138 4.24 11.94 8.65
C LEU A 138 3.51 10.93 7.76
N TRP A 139 2.76 10.01 8.39
CA TRP A 139 2.00 8.98 7.69
C TRP A 139 0.89 9.59 6.82
N THR A 140 0.12 10.55 7.32
CA THR A 140 -0.89 11.28 6.53
C THR A 140 -0.28 12.04 5.36
N ARG A 141 0.87 12.71 5.55
CA ARG A 141 1.57 13.40 4.46
C ARG A 141 2.01 12.42 3.37
N ALA A 142 2.56 11.28 3.76
CA ALA A 142 2.99 10.25 2.82
C ALA A 142 1.78 9.64 2.08
N LYS A 143 0.64 9.40 2.75
CA LYS A 143 -0.59 8.88 2.10
C LYS A 143 -1.10 9.79 0.99
N LYS A 144 -0.93 11.11 1.11
CA LYS A 144 -1.35 12.07 0.07
C LYS A 144 -0.46 12.06 -1.17
N ALA A 145 0.72 11.44 -1.09
CA ALA A 145 1.64 11.33 -2.22
C ALA A 145 1.41 10.01 -2.96
N TYR A 146 1.14 10.08 -4.27
CA TYR A 146 1.26 8.91 -5.13
C TYR A 146 2.74 8.74 -5.53
N GLU A 147 3.31 7.59 -5.18
CA GLU A 147 4.70 7.24 -5.52
C GLU A 147 4.76 5.75 -5.92
N PRO A 148 4.69 5.41 -7.21
CA PRO A 148 4.70 4.02 -7.66
C PRO A 148 6.04 3.32 -7.41
N ARG A 149 7.14 4.06 -7.25
CA ARG A 149 8.45 3.46 -6.94
C ARG A 149 8.54 2.92 -5.51
N ILE A 150 7.51 3.12 -4.68
CA ILE A 150 7.44 2.53 -3.33
C ILE A 150 7.61 1.01 -3.32
N ILE A 151 7.20 0.32 -4.38
CA ILE A 151 7.37 -1.13 -4.49
C ILE A 151 8.85 -1.55 -4.52
N LEU A 152 9.72 -0.73 -5.11
CA LEU A 152 11.17 -0.93 -5.15
C LEU A 152 11.82 -0.70 -3.78
N ASP A 153 11.19 0.13 -2.95
CA ASP A 153 11.63 0.45 -1.60
C ASP A 153 11.24 -0.63 -0.56
N LEU A 154 10.40 -1.62 -0.91
CA LEU A 154 9.90 -2.61 0.06
C LEU A 154 11.00 -3.49 0.65
N ILE A 155 12.10 -3.72 -0.06
CA ILE A 155 13.27 -4.40 0.52
C ILE A 155 13.78 -3.60 1.72
N ARG A 156 13.98 -2.29 1.54
CA ARG A 156 14.47 -1.40 2.59
C ARG A 156 13.45 -1.18 3.71
N LEU A 157 12.16 -1.08 3.38
CA LEU A 157 11.10 -0.71 4.32
C LEU A 157 10.50 -1.90 5.08
N ILE A 158 10.54 -3.11 4.51
CA ILE A 158 9.93 -4.31 5.08
C ILE A 158 10.97 -5.39 5.37
N LYS A 159 11.69 -5.85 4.33
CA LYS A 159 12.64 -6.97 4.47
C LYS A 159 13.78 -6.63 5.44
N ASN A 160 14.42 -5.48 5.27
CA ASN A 160 15.56 -5.10 6.11
C ASN A 160 15.21 -4.95 7.60
N PRO A 161 14.09 -4.30 8.00
CA PRO A 161 13.66 -4.30 9.41
C PRO A 161 13.35 -5.69 9.98
N ILE A 162 12.91 -6.63 9.14
CA ILE A 162 12.69 -8.02 9.54
C ILE A 162 14.02 -8.75 9.74
N ASP A 163 14.93 -8.67 8.76
CA ASP A 163 16.19 -9.41 8.73
C ASP A 163 17.26 -8.85 9.68
N SER A 164 17.34 -7.52 9.81
CA SER A 164 18.39 -6.85 10.61
C SER A 164 18.37 -7.23 12.08
N ARG A 165 17.20 -7.62 12.62
CA ARG A 165 17.08 -8.16 13.98
C ARG A 165 17.35 -9.66 14.08
N GLN A 166 17.33 -10.40 12.98
CA GLN A 166 17.57 -11.84 12.98
C GLN A 166 19.04 -12.20 12.68
N ASN A 167 19.70 -11.51 11.75
CA ASN A 167 21.02 -11.91 11.25
C ASN A 167 22.10 -10.80 11.25
N GLY A 168 21.78 -9.55 11.60
CA GLY A 168 22.73 -8.42 11.58
C GLY A 168 23.23 -7.98 10.18
N ALA A 169 22.93 -8.76 9.13
CA ALA A 169 23.27 -8.45 7.73
C ALA A 169 22.07 -7.84 6.99
N VAL A 170 22.28 -6.67 6.39
CA VAL A 170 21.32 -6.01 5.51
C VAL A 170 21.57 -6.48 4.08
N SER A 171 20.75 -7.40 3.57
CA SER A 171 20.82 -7.81 2.16
C SER A 171 19.94 -6.91 1.29
N VAL A 172 20.51 -6.45 0.17
CA VAL A 172 19.78 -5.72 -0.88
C VAL A 172 19.04 -6.66 -1.83
N SER A 173 19.23 -7.98 -1.72
CA SER A 173 18.55 -8.97 -2.55
C SER A 173 17.12 -9.23 -2.08
N ARG A 174 16.27 -9.64 -3.03
CA ARG A 174 14.97 -10.23 -2.73
C ARG A 174 15.16 -11.60 -2.05
N TYR A 175 14.12 -12.10 -1.38
CA TYR A 175 14.07 -13.51 -0.97
C TYR A 175 13.95 -14.40 -2.21
N SER A 176 14.58 -15.56 -2.21
CA SER A 176 14.55 -16.51 -3.33
C SER A 176 13.13 -17.02 -3.62
N SER A 177 12.31 -17.22 -2.58
CA SER A 177 10.95 -17.74 -2.74
C SER A 177 10.05 -17.38 -1.55
N CYS A 178 8.80 -17.01 -1.87
CA CYS A 178 7.78 -16.70 -0.90
C CYS A 178 6.51 -17.52 -1.16
N ALA A 179 6.00 -18.17 -0.11
CA ALA A 179 4.63 -18.68 -0.10
C ALA A 179 3.75 -17.66 0.62
N VAL A 180 2.70 -17.18 -0.04
CA VAL A 180 1.64 -16.42 0.61
C VAL A 180 0.48 -17.36 0.84
N VAL A 181 0.11 -17.56 2.10
CA VAL A 181 -0.96 -18.50 2.50
C VAL A 181 -2.18 -17.69 2.93
N GLY A 182 -3.15 -17.63 2.03
CA GLY A 182 -4.47 -17.10 2.29
C GLY A 182 -5.30 -17.99 3.21
N ASN A 183 -6.52 -17.56 3.48
CA ASN A 183 -7.39 -18.23 4.44
C ASN A 183 -8.49 -19.06 3.79
N SER A 184 -8.57 -19.13 2.45
CA SER A 184 -9.67 -19.77 1.75
C SER A 184 -9.89 -21.22 2.17
N GLY A 185 -11.16 -21.63 2.27
CA GLY A 185 -11.54 -23.01 2.53
C GLY A 185 -11.11 -23.98 1.43
N THR A 186 -10.72 -23.50 0.26
CA THR A 186 -10.14 -24.32 -0.82
C THR A 186 -8.89 -25.07 -0.36
N LEU A 187 -8.13 -24.53 0.60
CA LEU A 187 -6.96 -25.22 1.18
C LEU A 187 -7.29 -26.59 1.80
N LEU A 188 -8.55 -26.88 2.10
CA LEU A 188 -8.96 -28.18 2.63
C LEU A 188 -9.00 -29.29 1.57
N THR A 189 -9.04 -28.95 0.28
CA THR A 189 -9.16 -29.93 -0.83
C THR A 189 -7.82 -30.60 -1.15
N SER A 190 -6.71 -29.89 -0.98
CA SER A 190 -5.36 -30.32 -1.35
C SER A 190 -4.44 -30.45 -0.13
N GLN A 191 -3.30 -31.15 -0.23
CA GLN A 191 -2.31 -31.27 0.85
C GLN A 191 -1.06 -30.46 0.50
N TYR A 192 -1.14 -29.13 0.63
CA TYR A 192 -0.04 -28.25 0.25
C TYR A 192 1.01 -28.03 1.33
N GLY A 193 0.88 -28.66 2.51
CA GLY A 193 1.72 -28.35 3.66
C GLY A 193 3.22 -28.42 3.39
N ASP A 194 3.67 -29.53 2.81
CA ASP A 194 5.09 -29.75 2.48
C ASP A 194 5.57 -28.82 1.36
N VAL A 195 4.67 -28.42 0.44
CA VAL A 195 5.01 -27.49 -0.66
C VAL A 195 5.17 -26.07 -0.12
N ILE A 196 4.28 -25.65 0.79
CA ILE A 196 4.33 -24.35 1.46
C ILE A 196 5.62 -24.23 2.26
N ASP A 197 5.92 -25.21 3.11
CA ASP A 197 7.05 -25.13 4.07
C ASP A 197 8.44 -25.16 3.39
N LYS A 198 8.53 -25.58 2.11
CA LYS A 198 9.75 -25.54 1.29
C LYS A 198 10.19 -24.13 0.86
N HIS A 199 9.31 -23.13 0.93
CA HIS A 199 9.66 -21.76 0.54
C HIS A 199 10.59 -21.13 1.58
N GLU A 200 11.47 -20.21 1.16
CA GLU A 200 12.36 -19.48 2.08
C GLU A 200 11.54 -18.71 3.12
N ILE A 201 10.54 -17.96 2.64
CA ILE A 201 9.62 -17.18 3.48
C ILE A 201 8.19 -17.69 3.31
N VAL A 202 7.49 -17.89 4.43
CA VAL A 202 6.05 -18.16 4.46
C VAL A 202 5.33 -16.99 5.13
N ILE A 203 4.49 -16.30 4.35
CA ILE A 203 3.66 -15.17 4.79
C ILE A 203 2.24 -15.69 5.05
N ARG A 204 1.75 -15.56 6.29
CA ARG A 204 0.38 -15.98 6.67
C ARG A 204 -0.48 -14.79 7.04
N LEU A 205 -1.77 -14.89 6.74
CA LEU A 205 -2.70 -13.77 6.89
C LEU A 205 -3.49 -13.81 8.19
N ASN A 206 -3.64 -12.65 8.82
CA ASN A 206 -4.53 -12.44 9.95
C ASN A 206 -4.26 -13.46 11.08
N ASN A 207 -5.30 -14.16 11.55
CA ASN A 207 -5.24 -15.11 12.68
C ASN A 207 -5.58 -16.55 12.23
N ALA A 208 -5.01 -16.99 11.12
CA ALA A 208 -5.27 -18.31 10.56
C ALA A 208 -4.62 -19.42 11.41
N LYS A 209 -5.34 -20.53 11.65
CA LYS A 209 -4.82 -21.62 12.48
C LYS A 209 -4.00 -22.59 11.65
N THR A 210 -2.73 -22.81 12.00
CA THR A 210 -1.93 -23.90 11.41
C THR A 210 -2.15 -25.22 12.13
N GLN A 211 -2.34 -25.18 13.45
CA GLN A 211 -2.52 -26.37 14.27
C GLN A 211 -3.70 -27.20 13.80
N SER A 212 -3.50 -28.52 13.64
CA SER A 212 -4.46 -29.49 13.08
C SER A 212 -4.74 -29.35 11.58
N PHE A 213 -4.07 -28.42 10.87
CA PHE A 213 -4.17 -28.21 9.43
C PHE A 213 -2.81 -28.33 8.74
N GLU A 214 -1.75 -28.77 9.41
CA GLU A 214 -0.36 -28.71 8.95
C GLU A 214 -0.16 -29.43 7.62
N LYS A 215 -0.80 -30.60 7.42
CA LYS A 215 -0.77 -31.32 6.13
C LYS A 215 -1.35 -30.50 4.97
N LYS A 216 -2.29 -29.61 5.27
CA LYS A 216 -3.02 -28.78 4.31
C LYS A 216 -2.33 -27.44 4.06
N VAL A 217 -1.93 -26.77 5.13
CA VAL A 217 -1.47 -25.36 5.09
C VAL A 217 -0.03 -25.15 5.54
N GLY A 218 0.67 -26.21 5.95
CA GLY A 218 2.04 -26.16 6.45
C GLY A 218 2.11 -25.73 7.91
N SER A 219 3.32 -25.82 8.46
CA SER A 219 3.64 -25.47 9.85
C SER A 219 4.52 -24.21 9.94
N LYS A 220 5.32 -23.92 8.90
CA LYS A 220 6.25 -22.79 8.88
C LYS A 220 5.50 -21.48 8.80
N THR A 221 5.93 -20.49 9.60
CA THR A 221 5.51 -19.10 9.47
C THR A 221 6.72 -18.20 9.65
N SER A 222 7.07 -17.46 8.61
CA SER A 222 8.20 -16.50 8.64
C SER A 222 7.71 -15.08 8.89
N VAL A 223 6.53 -14.72 8.39
CA VAL A 223 5.93 -13.38 8.55
C VAL A 223 4.42 -13.51 8.77
N SER A 224 3.91 -12.78 9.75
CA SER A 224 2.48 -12.60 9.98
C SER A 224 2.01 -11.29 9.35
N PHE A 225 1.21 -11.36 8.30
CA PHE A 225 0.62 -10.17 7.68
C PHE A 225 -0.82 -9.96 8.17
N ILE A 226 -1.08 -8.87 8.90
CA ILE A 226 -2.37 -8.62 9.55
C ILE A 226 -2.95 -7.26 9.19
N ASN A 227 -4.27 -7.11 9.32
CA ASN A 227 -4.88 -5.78 9.34
C ASN A 227 -4.68 -5.10 10.72
N SER A 228 -4.62 -3.76 10.78
CA SER A 228 -4.42 -3.08 12.06
C SER A 228 -5.60 -3.13 13.03
N ASN A 229 -6.81 -3.54 12.59
CA ASN A 229 -7.91 -3.79 13.53
C ASN A 229 -7.57 -4.94 14.50
N ILE A 230 -6.77 -5.92 14.08
CA ILE A 230 -6.29 -7.00 14.96
C ILE A 230 -5.40 -6.41 16.06
N LEU A 231 -4.44 -5.53 15.72
CA LEU A 231 -3.61 -4.87 16.71
C LEU A 231 -4.46 -3.97 17.62
N HIS A 232 -5.43 -3.24 17.08
CA HIS A 232 -6.33 -2.39 17.86
C HIS A 232 -7.08 -3.16 18.96
N GLN A 233 -7.53 -4.39 18.64
CA GLN A 233 -8.14 -5.27 19.64
C GLN A 233 -7.14 -5.71 20.72
N CYS A 234 -5.89 -5.99 20.34
CA CYS A 234 -4.85 -6.42 21.26
C CYS A 234 -4.21 -5.29 22.06
N ALA A 235 -4.24 -4.04 21.59
CA ALA A 235 -3.68 -2.89 22.28
C ALA A 235 -4.33 -2.63 23.65
N ARG A 236 -5.53 -3.19 23.87
CA ARG A 236 -6.25 -3.15 25.15
C ARG A 236 -5.76 -4.19 26.16
N ARG A 237 -4.92 -5.13 25.74
CA ARG A 237 -4.37 -6.22 26.58
C ARG A 237 -3.05 -5.77 27.21
N GLU A 238 -2.67 -6.42 28.30
CA GLU A 238 -1.36 -6.20 28.92
C GLU A 238 -0.24 -6.50 27.91
N ARG A 239 0.76 -5.59 27.83
CA ARG A 239 1.89 -5.64 26.89
C ARG A 239 1.50 -5.81 25.41
N CYS A 240 0.28 -5.43 25.03
CA CYS A 240 -0.22 -5.58 23.66
C CYS A 240 -0.10 -6.99 23.07
N HIS A 241 -0.28 -8.04 23.88
CA HIS A 241 -0.06 -9.41 23.43
C HIS A 241 -0.88 -9.76 22.16
N CYS A 242 -0.19 -9.81 21.01
CA CYS A 242 -0.74 -9.94 19.66
C CYS A 242 0.19 -10.79 18.79
N HIS A 243 0.19 -12.11 19.01
CA HIS A 243 1.12 -13.02 18.34
C HIS A 243 0.38 -14.23 17.76
N PRO A 244 -0.37 -14.07 16.64
CA PRO A 244 -1.19 -15.15 16.08
C PRO A 244 -0.39 -16.39 15.67
N TYR A 245 0.90 -16.22 15.37
CA TYR A 245 1.81 -17.28 14.97
C TYR A 245 3.03 -17.42 15.90
N GLY A 246 2.95 -16.86 17.12
CA GLY A 246 4.02 -16.91 18.12
C GLY A 246 4.86 -15.64 18.23
N ASP A 247 5.45 -15.42 19.42
CA ASP A 247 6.13 -14.17 19.80
C ASP A 247 7.40 -13.86 18.98
N SER A 248 7.97 -14.87 18.33
CA SER A 248 9.18 -14.77 17.50
C SER A 248 8.89 -14.42 16.04
N VAL A 249 7.63 -14.45 15.61
CA VAL A 249 7.23 -14.17 14.23
C VAL A 249 7.05 -12.66 14.03
N PRO A 250 7.81 -12.03 13.10
CA PRO A 250 7.60 -10.65 12.72
C PRO A 250 6.18 -10.39 12.21
N ILE A 251 5.64 -9.22 12.53
CA ILE A 251 4.31 -8.80 12.10
C ILE A 251 4.45 -7.60 11.16
N VAL A 252 3.84 -7.73 9.98
CA VAL A 252 3.66 -6.64 9.03
C VAL A 252 2.16 -6.31 8.97
N MET A 253 1.80 -5.03 8.98
CA MET A 253 0.40 -4.61 8.87
C MET A 253 0.21 -3.31 8.11
N TYR A 254 -0.96 -3.14 7.51
CA TYR A 254 -1.43 -1.83 7.05
C TYR A 254 -2.34 -1.18 8.07
N ILE A 255 -2.39 0.15 8.00
CA ILE A 255 -3.19 0.98 8.90
C ILE A 255 -4.58 1.21 8.28
N CYS A 256 -5.59 0.53 8.82
CA CYS A 256 -6.98 0.69 8.38
C CYS A 256 -7.61 2.03 8.79
N GLN A 257 -7.19 2.60 9.93
CA GLN A 257 -7.75 3.84 10.48
C GLN A 257 -6.63 4.71 11.08
N PRO A 258 -6.70 6.04 10.95
CA PRO A 258 -5.67 6.96 11.47
C PRO A 258 -5.31 6.72 12.95
N ILE A 259 -6.31 6.39 13.77
CA ILE A 259 -6.09 6.16 15.21
C ILE A 259 -5.24 4.92 15.50
N HIS A 260 -5.18 3.94 14.59
CA HIS A 260 -4.37 2.73 14.78
C HIS A 260 -2.86 3.01 14.72
N VAL A 261 -2.44 4.19 14.25
CA VAL A 261 -1.04 4.65 14.42
C VAL A 261 -0.69 4.77 15.90
N LEU A 262 -1.66 5.08 16.77
CA LEU A 262 -1.45 5.11 18.21
C LEU A 262 -1.19 3.71 18.76
N ASP A 263 -2.02 2.72 18.36
CA ASP A 263 -1.85 1.33 18.78
C ASP A 263 -0.48 0.80 18.39
N TYR A 264 -0.04 1.07 17.15
CA TYR A 264 1.31 0.75 16.71
C TYR A 264 2.38 1.43 17.57
N THR A 265 2.24 2.72 17.85
CA THR A 265 3.20 3.48 18.66
C THR A 265 3.31 2.93 20.08
N VAL A 266 2.18 2.56 20.69
CA VAL A 266 2.12 2.01 22.05
C VAL A 266 2.64 0.57 22.11
N CYS A 267 2.31 -0.25 21.11
CA CYS A 267 2.58 -1.69 21.16
C CYS A 267 3.96 -2.07 20.63
N LYS A 268 4.55 -1.29 19.72
CA LYS A 268 5.86 -1.58 19.13
C LYS A 268 6.95 -1.91 20.15
N PRO A 269 7.12 -1.18 21.28
CA PRO A 269 8.14 -1.49 22.27
C PRO A 269 7.93 -2.82 23.02
N SER A 270 6.70 -3.34 23.04
CA SER A 270 6.36 -4.58 23.77
C SER A 270 6.59 -5.84 22.95
N HIS A 271 6.72 -5.74 21.62
CA HIS A 271 6.91 -6.88 20.73
C HIS A 271 8.38 -7.33 20.72
N LYS A 272 8.62 -8.63 20.90
CA LYS A 272 9.96 -9.25 20.80
C LYS A 272 10.45 -9.26 19.35
N ALA A 273 9.63 -9.78 18.44
CA ALA A 273 9.86 -9.74 17.00
C ALA A 273 9.49 -8.38 16.39
N PRO A 274 10.04 -8.02 15.21
CA PRO A 274 9.71 -6.76 14.53
C PRO A 274 8.20 -6.57 14.33
N LEU A 275 7.69 -5.42 14.78
CA LEU A 275 6.37 -4.91 14.43
C LEU A 275 6.56 -3.80 13.39
N VAL A 276 6.08 -4.03 12.17
CA VAL A 276 6.28 -3.16 11.01
C VAL A 276 4.93 -2.74 10.44
N ILE A 277 4.78 -1.46 10.12
CA ILE A 277 3.64 -0.96 9.35
C ILE A 277 4.06 -0.71 7.91
N THR A 278 3.18 -0.99 6.94
CA THR A 278 3.41 -0.66 5.54
C THR A 278 3.47 0.87 5.36
N ASP A 279 4.26 1.31 4.37
CA ASP A 279 4.27 2.70 3.97
C ASP A 279 2.92 3.05 3.31
N PRO A 280 2.26 4.16 3.69
CA PRO A 280 0.95 4.49 3.14
C PRO A 280 0.94 4.74 1.63
N ARG A 281 2.09 5.04 1.01
CA ARG A 281 2.20 5.13 -0.45
C ARG A 281 2.01 3.76 -1.10
N PHE A 282 2.42 2.68 -0.42
CA PHE A 282 2.16 1.32 -0.84
C PHE A 282 0.67 0.96 -0.70
N ASP A 283 0.01 1.45 0.36
CA ASP A 283 -1.44 1.32 0.51
C ASP A 283 -2.19 2.00 -0.65
N VAL A 284 -1.76 3.21 -1.06
CA VAL A 284 -2.32 3.93 -2.21
C VAL A 284 -2.08 3.17 -3.52
N LEU A 285 -0.88 2.65 -3.75
CA LEU A 285 -0.57 1.83 -4.93
C LEU A 285 -1.51 0.61 -5.01
N CYS A 286 -1.66 -0.13 -3.91
CA CYS A 286 -2.53 -1.30 -3.85
C CYS A 286 -4.01 -0.94 -4.10
N ALA A 287 -4.49 0.15 -3.48
CA ALA A 287 -5.86 0.61 -3.66
C ALA A 287 -6.17 0.96 -5.13
N ARG A 288 -5.23 1.65 -5.81
CA ARG A 288 -5.37 1.99 -7.24
C ARG A 288 -5.41 0.75 -8.12
N ILE A 289 -4.53 -0.22 -7.87
CA ILE A 289 -4.52 -1.50 -8.61
C ILE A 289 -5.85 -2.22 -8.44
N VAL A 290 -6.32 -2.50 -7.22
CA VAL A 290 -7.61 -3.22 -7.04
C VAL A 290 -8.77 -2.43 -7.63
N LYS A 291 -8.80 -1.11 -7.46
CA LYS A 291 -9.86 -0.26 -8.03
C LYS A 291 -9.89 -0.36 -9.55
N TYR A 292 -8.73 -0.38 -10.21
CA TYR A 292 -8.66 -0.59 -11.66
C TYR A 292 -9.32 -1.90 -12.08
N TYR A 293 -8.98 -3.02 -11.43
CA TYR A 293 -9.58 -4.32 -11.74
C TYR A 293 -11.09 -4.34 -11.46
N SER A 294 -11.54 -3.73 -10.35
CA SER A 294 -12.95 -3.65 -9.98
C SER A 294 -13.76 -2.85 -10.99
N VAL A 295 -13.24 -1.70 -11.41
CA VAL A 295 -13.93 -0.82 -12.36
C VAL A 295 -13.90 -1.42 -13.77
N LYS A 296 -12.77 -2.01 -14.18
CA LYS A 296 -12.68 -2.74 -15.45
C LYS A 296 -13.73 -3.84 -15.53
N LYS A 297 -13.80 -4.69 -14.50
CA LYS A 297 -14.80 -5.74 -14.36
C LYS A 297 -16.22 -5.20 -14.45
N PHE A 298 -16.51 -4.14 -13.69
CA PHE A 298 -17.83 -3.51 -13.69
C PHE A 298 -18.25 -3.02 -15.08
N LEU A 299 -17.37 -2.37 -15.81
CA LEU A 299 -17.67 -1.87 -17.16
C LEU A 299 -17.84 -2.99 -18.19
N GLU A 300 -17.08 -4.08 -18.07
CA GLU A 300 -17.21 -5.27 -18.92
C GLU A 300 -18.56 -5.99 -18.71
N GLU A 301 -18.98 -6.12 -17.45
CA GLU A 301 -20.22 -6.81 -17.06
C GLU A 301 -21.46 -5.95 -17.28
N LYS A 302 -21.34 -4.63 -17.07
CA LYS A 302 -22.46 -3.68 -17.10
C LYS A 302 -22.25 -2.60 -18.17
N ARG A 303 -22.27 -3.04 -19.43
CA ARG A 303 -21.98 -2.23 -20.63
C ARG A 303 -22.79 -0.92 -20.78
N ALA A 304 -23.90 -0.73 -20.06
CA ALA A 304 -24.74 0.47 -20.09
C ALA A 304 -24.61 1.38 -18.86
N GLU A 305 -23.86 0.98 -17.83
CA GLU A 305 -23.70 1.74 -16.57
C GLU A 305 -22.35 2.49 -16.56
N GLY A 306 -22.34 3.68 -15.94
CA GLY A 306 -21.15 4.54 -15.89
C GLY A 306 -20.39 4.45 -14.57
N PHE A 307 -19.28 5.18 -14.47
CA PHE A 307 -18.43 5.25 -13.26
C PHE A 307 -19.18 5.71 -11.98
N GLY A 308 -20.23 6.51 -12.13
CA GLY A 308 -21.07 6.96 -11.01
C GLY A 308 -21.86 5.82 -10.35
N ASP A 309 -22.20 4.77 -11.11
CA ASP A 309 -22.95 3.62 -10.62
C ASP A 309 -22.04 2.59 -9.95
N TRP A 310 -20.79 2.46 -10.41
CA TRP A 310 -19.76 1.69 -9.71
C TRP A 310 -19.64 2.13 -8.24
N SER A 311 -19.59 3.44 -7.99
CA SER A 311 -19.41 3.98 -6.64
C SER A 311 -20.58 3.65 -5.70
N LYS A 312 -21.81 3.58 -6.21
CA LYS A 312 -23.01 3.20 -5.44
C LYS A 312 -22.99 1.70 -5.07
N GLY A 313 -22.49 0.86 -5.98
CA GLY A 313 -22.44 -0.60 -5.81
C GLY A 313 -21.33 -1.11 -4.87
N HIS A 314 -20.28 -0.32 -4.64
CA HIS A 314 -19.07 -0.74 -3.92
C HIS A 314 -18.86 -0.01 -2.58
N GLU A 315 -19.95 0.43 -1.96
CA GLU A 315 -19.95 1.16 -0.68
C GLU A 315 -19.03 2.41 -0.66
N GLY A 316 -18.77 3.00 -1.84
CA GLY A 316 -18.01 4.23 -2.06
C GLY A 316 -16.76 4.37 -1.19
N SER A 317 -16.84 5.19 -0.15
CA SER A 317 -15.77 5.50 0.80
C SER A 317 -15.20 4.31 1.59
N LEU A 318 -15.86 3.15 1.55
CA LEU A 318 -15.44 1.94 2.26
C LEU A 318 -14.67 0.96 1.35
N PHE A 319 -14.64 1.20 0.04
CA PHE A 319 -13.90 0.36 -0.90
C PHE A 319 -12.43 0.26 -0.49
N HIS A 320 -11.97 -0.96 -0.25
CA HIS A 320 -10.60 -1.23 0.17
C HIS A 320 -10.17 -2.62 -0.30
N TYR A 321 -8.88 -2.80 -0.52
CA TYR A 321 -8.28 -4.13 -0.80
C TYR A 321 -8.33 -5.05 0.43
N SER A 322 -8.32 -6.35 0.23
CA SER A 322 -8.20 -7.35 1.30
C SER A 322 -6.77 -7.42 1.84
N SER A 323 -6.60 -7.91 3.08
CA SER A 323 -5.25 -8.15 3.63
C SER A 323 -4.44 -9.13 2.76
N GLY A 324 -5.12 -10.06 2.06
CA GLY A 324 -4.48 -11.01 1.16
C GLY A 324 -3.91 -10.33 -0.07
N MET A 325 -4.67 -9.43 -0.70
CA MET A 325 -4.20 -8.70 -1.87
C MET A 325 -2.92 -7.91 -1.59
N GLN A 326 -2.87 -7.19 -0.47
CA GLN A 326 -1.67 -6.42 -0.15
C GLN A 326 -0.49 -7.32 0.25
N ALA A 327 -0.72 -8.44 0.92
CA ALA A 327 0.32 -9.42 1.21
C ALA A 327 0.92 -10.03 -0.07
N VAL A 328 0.08 -10.29 -1.07
CA VAL A 328 0.51 -10.73 -2.42
C VAL A 328 1.40 -9.67 -3.06
N MET A 329 0.95 -8.41 -3.09
CA MET A 329 1.75 -7.31 -3.65
C MET A 329 3.05 -7.07 -2.88
N LEU A 330 3.05 -7.30 -1.57
CA LEU A 330 4.24 -7.22 -0.74
C LEU A 330 5.24 -8.32 -1.13
N ALA A 331 4.78 -9.56 -1.27
CA ALA A 331 5.61 -10.68 -1.72
C ALA A 331 6.19 -10.43 -3.13
N VAL A 332 5.38 -9.90 -4.04
CA VAL A 332 5.81 -9.47 -5.38
C VAL A 332 6.96 -8.46 -5.32
N GLY A 333 6.94 -7.53 -4.36
CA GLY A 333 8.00 -6.53 -4.20
C GLY A 333 9.27 -7.02 -3.52
N VAL A 334 9.22 -8.10 -2.73
CA VAL A 334 10.35 -8.55 -1.89
C VAL A 334 10.89 -9.94 -2.22
N CYS A 335 10.30 -10.66 -3.19
CA CYS A 335 10.67 -12.04 -3.53
C CYS A 335 10.93 -12.23 -5.03
N GLU A 336 11.79 -13.18 -5.38
CA GLU A 336 12.10 -13.56 -6.78
C GLU A 336 11.06 -14.51 -7.37
N ARG A 337 10.40 -15.29 -6.52
CA ARG A 337 9.30 -16.20 -6.86
C ARG A 337 8.21 -16.16 -5.80
N VAL A 338 6.96 -16.16 -6.23
CA VAL A 338 5.79 -16.08 -5.35
C VAL A 338 4.83 -17.23 -5.65
N SER A 339 4.47 -17.99 -4.62
CA SER A 339 3.43 -19.02 -4.70
C SER A 339 2.25 -18.62 -3.83
N LEU A 340 1.05 -18.60 -4.41
CA LEU A 340 -0.19 -18.23 -3.72
C LEU A 340 -1.00 -19.48 -3.39
N PHE A 341 -1.34 -19.66 -2.12
CA PHE A 341 -2.13 -20.79 -1.65
C PHE A 341 -3.38 -20.27 -0.94
N GLY A 342 -4.56 -20.82 -1.22
CA GLY A 342 -5.79 -20.42 -0.54
C GLY A 342 -6.28 -19.03 -0.91
N PHE A 343 -6.12 -18.67 -2.17
CA PHE A 343 -6.72 -17.50 -2.82
C PHE A 343 -7.75 -17.98 -3.84
N GLY A 344 -8.86 -17.27 -3.95
CA GLY A 344 -10.02 -17.74 -4.72
C GLY A 344 -11.06 -18.43 -3.83
N LYS A 345 -12.17 -18.80 -4.45
CA LYS A 345 -13.31 -19.41 -3.79
C LYS A 345 -13.97 -20.45 -4.70
N LEU A 346 -14.26 -21.62 -4.14
CA LEU A 346 -15.05 -22.65 -4.80
C LEU A 346 -16.49 -22.62 -4.27
N ASN A 347 -17.45 -22.95 -5.13
CA ASN A 347 -18.84 -23.09 -4.72
C ASN A 347 -18.97 -24.05 -3.53
N LEU A 348 -19.81 -23.67 -2.55
CA LEU A 348 -20.10 -24.44 -1.33
C LEU A 348 -18.93 -24.59 -0.33
N THR A 349 -17.73 -24.10 -0.64
CA THR A 349 -16.61 -24.09 0.32
C THR A 349 -16.76 -22.99 1.36
N LYS A 350 -16.13 -23.20 2.52
CA LYS A 350 -16.05 -22.17 3.55
C LYS A 350 -15.18 -21.02 3.05
N HIS A 351 -15.47 -19.80 3.50
CA HIS A 351 -14.59 -18.66 3.25
C HIS A 351 -13.27 -18.81 3.99
N HIS A 352 -13.30 -19.32 5.24
CA HIS A 352 -12.09 -19.65 5.97
C HIS A 352 -11.96 -21.16 6.20
N TYR A 353 -10.78 -21.74 5.98
CA TYR A 353 -10.53 -23.16 6.27
C TYR A 353 -10.62 -23.47 7.78
N HIS A 354 -10.35 -22.49 8.65
CA HIS A 354 -10.25 -22.65 10.10
C HIS A 354 -11.43 -22.05 10.90
N THR A 355 -12.46 -21.52 10.24
CA THR A 355 -13.69 -21.03 10.91
C THR A 355 -14.94 -21.60 10.23
N ASN A 356 -16.14 -21.25 10.73
CA ASN A 356 -17.40 -21.61 10.10
C ASN A 356 -17.95 -20.53 9.16
N GLN A 357 -17.17 -19.48 8.88
CA GLN A 357 -17.57 -18.43 7.94
C GLN A 357 -17.61 -19.00 6.52
N LYS A 358 -18.77 -18.88 5.87
CA LYS A 358 -18.98 -19.32 4.47
C LYS A 358 -18.97 -18.16 3.46
N ALA A 359 -19.49 -17.00 3.86
CA ALA A 359 -19.59 -15.84 2.99
C ALA A 359 -18.30 -15.00 3.02
N GLU A 360 -18.00 -14.39 1.88
CA GLU A 360 -17.02 -13.32 1.78
C GLU A 360 -17.58 -12.03 2.38
N LEU A 361 -16.68 -11.16 2.82
CA LEU A 361 -17.04 -9.82 3.28
C LEU A 361 -17.43 -8.95 2.08
N LYS A 362 -18.49 -8.16 2.20
CA LYS A 362 -18.94 -7.23 1.14
C LYS A 362 -18.01 -6.03 0.93
N LEU A 363 -17.07 -5.82 1.86
CA LEU A 363 -16.15 -4.68 1.87
C LEU A 363 -15.09 -4.73 0.75
N HIS A 364 -14.82 -5.94 0.23
CA HIS A 364 -13.80 -6.17 -0.79
C HIS A 364 -14.45 -6.71 -2.06
N ASP A 365 -13.98 -6.27 -3.23
CA ASP A 365 -14.35 -6.88 -4.51
C ASP A 365 -13.40 -8.05 -4.78
N TYR A 366 -13.70 -9.21 -4.18
CA TYR A 366 -12.85 -10.40 -4.27
C TYR A 366 -12.64 -10.87 -5.70
N GLU A 367 -13.65 -10.76 -6.56
CA GLU A 367 -13.51 -11.13 -7.98
C GLU A 367 -12.51 -10.23 -8.72
N ALA A 368 -12.47 -8.94 -8.38
CA ALA A 368 -11.43 -8.04 -8.91
C ALA A 368 -10.03 -8.47 -8.45
N GLU A 369 -9.88 -8.88 -7.18
CA GLU A 369 -8.62 -9.42 -6.68
C GLU A 369 -8.25 -10.74 -7.35
N TYR A 370 -9.22 -11.62 -7.63
CA TYR A 370 -8.97 -12.89 -8.32
C TYR A 370 -8.49 -12.68 -9.76
N ARG A 371 -9.05 -11.69 -10.47
CA ARG A 371 -8.55 -11.28 -11.79
C ARG A 371 -7.13 -10.73 -11.70
N LEU A 372 -6.79 -9.96 -10.66
CA LEU A 372 -5.41 -9.53 -10.42
C LEU A 372 -4.47 -10.72 -10.21
N TYR A 373 -4.85 -11.72 -9.41
CA TYR A 373 -4.00 -12.91 -9.19
C TYR A 373 -3.80 -13.71 -10.48
N HIS A 374 -4.84 -13.82 -11.30
CA HIS A 374 -4.76 -14.45 -12.61
C HIS A 374 -3.79 -13.71 -13.54
N ASP A 375 -3.88 -12.38 -13.61
CA ASP A 375 -2.96 -11.57 -14.43
C ASP A 375 -1.53 -11.59 -13.87
N LEU A 376 -1.33 -11.61 -12.55
CA LEU A 376 0.00 -11.77 -11.96
C LEU A 376 0.69 -13.07 -12.41
N GLU A 377 -0.07 -14.17 -12.55
CA GLU A 377 0.46 -15.46 -13.02
C GLU A 377 0.61 -15.52 -14.55
N ASN A 378 -0.38 -15.04 -15.30
CA ASN A 378 -0.50 -15.33 -16.74
C ASN A 378 -0.23 -14.13 -17.65
N ASN A 379 -0.42 -12.90 -17.15
CA ASN A 379 -0.25 -11.67 -17.92
C ASN A 379 0.27 -10.51 -17.05
N PRO A 380 1.48 -10.61 -16.47
CA PRO A 380 1.98 -9.64 -15.50
C PRO A 380 2.07 -8.21 -16.04
N ARG A 381 2.20 -8.05 -17.37
CA ARG A 381 2.22 -6.74 -18.04
C ARG A 381 0.88 -6.01 -18.00
N ALA A 382 -0.23 -6.71 -17.70
CA ALA A 382 -1.55 -6.11 -17.54
C ALA A 382 -1.77 -5.43 -16.17
N VAL A 383 -0.85 -5.56 -15.22
CA VAL A 383 -0.96 -4.90 -13.91
C VAL A 383 -0.55 -3.42 -14.02
N PRO A 384 -1.47 -2.47 -13.85
CA PRO A 384 -1.18 -1.04 -14.02
C PRO A 384 -0.48 -0.44 -12.79
N PHE A 385 -0.13 0.84 -12.89
CA PHE A 385 0.46 1.68 -11.83
C PHE A 385 1.85 1.26 -11.33
N LEU A 386 2.39 0.13 -11.77
CA LEU A 386 3.75 -0.27 -11.46
C LEU A 386 4.75 0.55 -12.30
N PRO A 387 5.91 0.91 -11.73
CA PRO A 387 6.91 1.67 -12.47
C PRO A 387 7.52 0.79 -13.57
N LYS A 388 7.82 1.38 -14.74
CA LYS A 388 8.38 0.65 -15.90
C LYS A 388 9.64 -0.16 -15.58
N ALA A 389 10.43 0.26 -14.59
CA ALA A 389 11.66 -0.43 -14.18
C ALA A 389 11.43 -1.61 -13.22
N PHE A 390 10.18 -1.88 -12.81
CA PHE A 390 9.86 -2.99 -11.92
C PHE A 390 9.37 -4.19 -12.71
N GLU A 391 10.15 -5.27 -12.65
CA GLU A 391 9.75 -6.56 -13.17
C GLU A 391 9.03 -7.37 -12.10
N ILE A 392 7.80 -7.78 -12.41
CA ILE A 392 7.01 -8.68 -11.58
C ILE A 392 7.69 -10.06 -11.59
N PRO A 393 7.96 -10.66 -10.42
CA PRO A 393 8.54 -11.99 -10.31
C PRO A 393 7.60 -13.06 -10.85
N SER A 394 8.08 -14.29 -11.03
CA SER A 394 7.20 -15.42 -11.33
C SER A 394 6.20 -15.61 -10.18
N VAL A 395 4.90 -15.55 -10.51
CA VAL A 395 3.80 -15.84 -9.59
C VAL A 395 3.12 -17.12 -10.04
N LYS A 396 2.79 -18.00 -9.09
CA LYS A 396 1.99 -19.21 -9.34
C LYS A 396 0.85 -19.33 -8.34
N VAL A 397 -0.36 -19.58 -8.83
CA VAL A 397 -1.56 -19.76 -7.99
C VAL A 397 -1.85 -21.26 -7.85
N TYR A 398 -2.07 -21.71 -6.63
CA TYR A 398 -2.45 -23.09 -6.30
C TYR A 398 -3.92 -23.13 -5.88
N HIS A 399 -4.72 -23.92 -6.62
CA HIS A 399 -6.18 -23.98 -6.49
C HIS A 399 -6.68 -25.14 -5.62
#